data_AF-A0A7V9HLW6-F1
#
_entry.id   AF-A0A7V9HLW6-F1
#
_cell.length_a   1.000
_cell.length_b   1.000
_cell.length_c   1.000
_cell.angle_alpha   90.00
_cell.angle_beta   90.00
_cell.angle_gamma   90.00
#
_symmetry.space_group_name_H-M   'P 1'
#
loop_
_entity.id
_entity.type
_entity.pdbx_description
1 polymer ?
#
loop_
_entity_poly.entity_id
_entity_poly.type
_entity_poly.pdbx_seq_one_letter_code
_entity_poly.pdbx_strand_id
1 'polypeptide(L)'
;MSLPSDYAERVYAGVLGKIIGVYLGRPVESRPYEWITTEIGLIDRYMPEIKGGLLVVTDDDISGTFTFLRALADHGYNRDISPAQIGQSWLNYIVEGRTILWWGGLGNSTEHTAYLRLKDGIPAPQSGSSALNGTMLAEQIGAQI
;
A
#
# COMPACT_ATOMS: atom_id res chain seq x y z
N MET A 1 -16.34 2.92 -24.06
CA MET A 1 -17.08 3.34 -22.85
C MET A 1 -16.78 4.81 -22.61
N SER A 2 -17.81 5.66 -22.47
CA SER A 2 -17.64 7.04 -22.00
C SER A 2 -17.58 7.05 -20.47
N LEU A 3 -16.71 7.87 -19.89
CA LEU A 3 -16.66 8.05 -18.44
C LEU A 3 -17.91 8.80 -17.96
N PRO A 4 -18.38 8.55 -16.73
CA PRO A 4 -19.43 9.36 -16.10
C PRO A 4 -19.04 10.84 -16.04
N SER A 5 -20.03 11.73 -16.07
CA SER A 5 -19.78 13.18 -16.01
C SER A 5 -19.17 13.65 -14.70
N ASP A 6 -19.35 12.87 -13.63
CA ASP A 6 -18.82 13.10 -12.28
C ASP A 6 -17.59 12.22 -11.96
N TYR A 7 -16.92 11.69 -12.99
CA TYR A 7 -15.80 10.77 -12.82
C TYR A 7 -14.65 11.38 -12.02
N ALA A 8 -14.31 12.64 -12.30
CA ALA A 8 -13.21 13.32 -11.59
C ALA A 8 -13.52 13.48 -10.10
N GLU A 9 -14.76 13.85 -9.77
CA GLU A 9 -15.25 13.99 -8.40
C GLU A 9 -15.23 12.65 -7.67
N ARG A 10 -15.61 11.55 -8.35
CA ARG A 10 -15.53 10.19 -7.78
C ARG A 10 -14.10 9.75 -7.50
N VAL A 11 -13.18 10.02 -8.43
CA VAL A 11 -11.74 9.73 -8.24
C VAL A 11 -11.20 10.54 -7.07
N TYR A 12 -11.50 11.85 -7.03
CA TYR A 12 -11.09 12.73 -5.95
C TYR A 12 -11.63 12.25 -4.60
N ALA A 13 -12.93 11.95 -4.51
CA ALA A 13 -13.56 11.47 -3.28
C ALA A 13 -12.97 10.14 -2.82
N GLY A 14 -12.65 9.22 -3.74
CA GLY A 14 -11.99 7.96 -3.43
C GLY A 14 -10.58 8.15 -2.86
N VAL A 15 -9.77 9.01 -3.49
CA VAL A 15 -8.42 9.34 -3.02
C VAL A 15 -8.46 10.04 -1.66
N LEU A 16 -9.35 11.03 -1.49
CA LEU A 16 -9.53 11.73 -0.23
C LEU A 16 -10.00 10.78 0.88
N GLY A 17 -10.97 9.91 0.58
CA GLY A 17 -11.45 8.88 1.50
C GLY A 17 -10.35 7.93 1.96
N LYS A 18 -9.46 7.51 1.04
CA LYS A 18 -8.27 6.71 1.39
C LYS A 18 -7.38 7.46 2.38
N ILE A 19 -7.02 8.71 2.10
CA ILE A 19 -6.15 9.52 2.97
C ILE A 19 -6.77 9.70 4.36
N ILE A 20 -8.08 9.99 4.42
CA ILE A 20 -8.82 10.12 5.67
C ILE A 20 -8.76 8.81 6.47
N GLY A 21 -9.04 7.68 5.82
CA GLY A 21 -9.03 6.36 6.45
C GLY A 21 -7.66 5.96 6.99
N VAL A 22 -6.59 6.20 6.22
CA VAL A 22 -5.21 5.93 6.64
C VAL A 22 -4.88 6.70 7.92
N TYR A 23 -5.09 8.01 7.95
CA TYR A 23 -4.76 8.81 9.14
C TYR A 23 -5.69 8.55 10.34
N LEU A 24 -6.92 8.11 10.09
CA LEU A 24 -7.86 7.73 11.16
C LEU A 24 -7.46 6.39 11.80
N GLY A 25 -7.04 5.41 11.00
CA GLY A 25 -6.67 4.07 11.45
C GLY A 25 -5.24 3.96 11.98
N ARG A 26 -4.31 4.80 11.50
CA ARG A 26 -2.89 4.73 11.87
C ARG A 26 -2.62 4.70 13.39
N PRO A 27 -3.27 5.49 14.25
CA PRO A 27 -3.00 5.45 15.70
C PRO A 27 -3.33 4.10 16.37
N VAL A 28 -4.23 3.31 15.77
CA VAL A 28 -4.70 2.02 16.29
C VAL A 28 -4.21 0.83 15.46
N GLU A 29 -3.39 1.07 14.44
CA GLU A 29 -2.76 0.01 13.65
C GLU A 29 -1.96 -0.95 14.56
N SER A 30 -2.12 -2.25 14.30
CA SER A 30 -1.59 -3.37 15.10
C SER A 30 -2.11 -3.46 16.54
N ARG A 31 -3.18 -2.72 16.90
CA ARG A 31 -3.87 -2.91 18.18
C ARG A 31 -4.91 -4.02 18.08
N PRO A 32 -5.02 -4.89 19.11
CA PRO A 32 -6.10 -5.87 19.18
C PRO A 32 -7.48 -5.19 19.18
N TYR A 33 -8.47 -5.87 18.59
CA TYR A 33 -9.85 -5.39 18.57
C TYR A 33 -10.40 -5.14 19.99
N GLU A 34 -10.08 -6.02 20.93
CA GLU A 34 -10.48 -5.90 22.34
C GLU A 34 -9.89 -4.64 22.99
N TRP A 35 -8.65 -4.29 22.63
CA TRP A 35 -8.01 -3.08 23.13
C TRP A 35 -8.69 -1.83 22.56
N ILE A 36 -8.96 -1.81 21.25
CA ILE A 36 -9.63 -0.68 20.60
C ILE A 36 -11.02 -0.47 21.21
N THR A 37 -11.80 -1.55 21.37
CA THR A 37 -13.16 -1.45 21.92
C THR A 37 -13.21 -1.06 23.38
N THR A 38 -12.22 -1.47 24.19
CA THR A 38 -12.16 -1.16 25.62
C THR A 38 -11.61 0.25 25.90
N GLU A 39 -10.52 0.62 25.25
CA GLU A 39 -9.79 1.86 25.55
C GLU A 39 -10.31 3.07 24.76
N ILE A 40 -10.77 2.84 23.53
CA ILE A 40 -11.17 3.90 22.59
C ILE A 40 -12.68 3.89 22.34
N GLY A 41 -13.27 2.72 22.18
CA GLY A 41 -14.67 2.56 21.76
C GLY A 41 -14.84 2.89 20.27
N LEU A 42 -15.77 3.80 19.95
CA LEU A 42 -15.99 4.25 18.58
C LEU A 42 -14.88 5.21 18.14
N ILE A 43 -14.24 4.88 17.01
CA ILE A 43 -13.28 5.78 16.37
C ILE A 43 -14.07 6.83 15.58
N ASP A 44 -14.23 8.02 16.17
CA ASP A 44 -14.99 9.14 15.61
C ASP A 44 -14.14 10.41 15.40
N ARG A 45 -12.85 10.35 15.73
CA ARG A 45 -11.90 11.46 15.68
C ARG A 45 -10.49 10.98 15.41
N TYR A 46 -9.65 11.90 14.96
CA TYR A 46 -8.22 11.68 14.87
C TYR A 46 -7.57 11.68 16.25
N MET A 47 -6.69 10.72 16.51
CA MET A 47 -6.08 10.48 17.82
C MET A 47 -4.54 10.38 17.73
N PRO A 48 -3.84 11.40 17.23
CA PRO A 48 -2.38 11.37 17.05
C PRO A 48 -1.60 11.11 18.35
N GLU A 49 -2.19 11.42 19.49
CA GLU A 49 -1.61 11.22 20.83
C GLU A 49 -1.34 9.75 21.17
N ILE A 50 -2.06 8.77 20.60
CA ILE A 50 -1.92 7.35 20.94
C ILE A 50 -0.55 6.79 20.54
N LYS A 51 -0.02 7.20 19.38
CA LYS A 51 1.32 6.79 18.91
C LYS A 51 2.40 7.83 19.20
N GLY A 52 2.04 9.02 19.68
CA GLY A 52 2.95 10.13 19.91
C GLY A 52 3.54 10.66 18.60
N GLY A 53 2.93 11.69 18.01
CA GLY A 53 3.44 12.27 16.77
C GLY A 53 2.50 13.27 16.12
N LEU A 54 2.84 13.67 14.89
CA LEU A 54 1.97 14.48 14.05
C LEU A 54 0.86 13.62 13.46
N LEU A 55 -0.31 14.22 13.25
CA LEU A 55 -1.41 13.57 12.55
C LEU A 55 -1.03 13.22 11.11
N VAL A 56 -0.40 14.16 10.41
CA VAL A 56 0.02 14.00 9.01
C VAL A 56 1.49 13.63 8.99
N VAL A 57 1.74 12.44 8.46
CA VAL A 57 3.07 11.83 8.36
C VAL A 57 3.14 11.03 7.07
N THR A 58 4.36 10.66 6.67
CA THR A 58 4.59 9.75 5.54
C THR A 58 4.03 8.37 5.86
N ASP A 59 3.41 7.77 4.85
CA ASP A 59 2.67 6.53 4.97
C ASP A 59 2.76 5.74 3.65
N ASP A 60 2.94 4.43 3.75
CA ASP A 60 3.11 3.52 2.62
C ASP A 60 1.85 3.44 1.77
N ASP A 61 0.67 3.38 2.41
CA ASP A 61 -0.60 3.32 1.72
C ASP A 61 -0.84 4.54 0.82
N ILE A 62 -0.46 5.72 1.29
CA ILE A 62 -0.61 6.98 0.54
C ILE A 62 0.47 7.07 -0.54
N SER A 63 1.73 6.83 -0.18
CA SER A 63 2.87 6.98 -1.10
C SER A 63 2.78 6.00 -2.27
N GLY A 64 2.43 4.73 -1.98
CA GLY A 64 2.21 3.69 -2.99
C GLY A 64 1.07 4.03 -3.94
N THR A 65 -0.05 4.57 -3.43
CA THR A 65 -1.22 4.96 -4.25
C THR A 65 -0.84 5.91 -5.38
N PHE A 66 0.00 6.91 -5.10
CA PHE A 66 0.40 7.88 -6.13
C PHE A 66 1.60 7.43 -6.97
N THR A 67 2.47 6.59 -6.41
CA THR A 67 3.71 6.19 -7.08
C THR A 67 3.51 4.99 -8.01
N PHE A 68 2.76 3.97 -7.60
CA PHE A 68 2.58 2.77 -8.42
C PHE A 68 1.82 3.03 -9.73
N LEU A 69 0.92 4.01 -9.74
CA LEU A 69 0.23 4.46 -10.95
C LEU A 69 1.18 5.01 -12.03
N ARG A 70 2.40 5.44 -11.66
CA ARG A 70 3.40 5.94 -12.61
C ARG A 70 3.84 4.88 -13.61
N ALA A 71 3.70 3.59 -13.28
CA ALA A 71 3.91 2.51 -14.24
C ALA A 71 3.07 2.69 -15.51
N LEU A 72 1.84 3.22 -15.40
CA LEU A 72 1.03 3.51 -16.58
C LEU A 72 1.71 4.55 -17.47
N ALA A 73 2.17 5.66 -16.90
CA ALA A 73 2.83 6.73 -17.66
C ALA A 73 4.18 6.26 -18.25
N ASP A 74 4.98 5.55 -17.46
CA ASP A 74 6.31 5.04 -17.85
C ASP A 74 6.23 4.07 -19.04
N HIS A 75 5.10 3.36 -19.17
CA HIS A 75 4.84 2.41 -20.25
C HIS A 75 3.80 2.94 -21.26
N GLY A 76 3.72 4.27 -21.41
CA GLY A 76 2.97 4.94 -22.50
C GLY A 76 1.44 4.84 -22.40
N TYR A 77 0.91 4.69 -21.19
CA TYR A 77 -0.50 4.41 -20.90
C TYR A 77 -1.05 3.18 -21.65
N ASN A 78 -0.18 2.21 -21.93
CA ASN A 78 -0.58 0.97 -22.59
C ASN A 78 -1.57 0.20 -21.70
N ARG A 79 -2.74 -0.12 -22.27
CA ARG A 79 -3.78 -0.89 -21.60
C ARG A 79 -3.36 -2.34 -21.35
N ASP A 80 -2.41 -2.84 -22.11
CA ASP A 80 -1.85 -4.20 -22.02
C ASP A 80 -0.52 -4.22 -21.24
N ILE A 81 -0.31 -3.25 -20.32
CA ILE A 81 0.87 -3.21 -19.46
C ILE A 81 1.01 -4.54 -18.70
N SER A 82 2.19 -5.15 -18.81
CA SER A 82 2.47 -6.42 -18.15
C SER A 82 2.80 -6.23 -16.66
N PRO A 83 2.55 -7.24 -15.81
CA PRO A 83 3.02 -7.21 -14.42
C PRO A 83 4.53 -6.99 -14.31
N ALA A 84 5.32 -7.56 -15.22
CA ALA A 84 6.77 -7.37 -15.27
C ALA A 84 7.16 -5.89 -15.45
N GLN A 85 6.44 -5.15 -16.31
CA GLN A 85 6.63 -3.71 -16.49
C GLN A 85 6.27 -2.90 -15.24
N ILE A 86 5.22 -3.31 -14.53
CA ILE A 86 4.87 -2.72 -13.22
C ILE A 86 5.99 -2.97 -12.20
N GLY A 87 6.48 -4.21 -12.11
CA GLY A 87 7.62 -4.56 -11.26
C GLY A 87 8.90 -3.80 -11.59
N GLN A 88 9.18 -3.55 -12.89
CA GLN A 88 10.30 -2.71 -13.29
C GLN A 88 10.13 -1.26 -12.83
N SER A 89 8.90 -0.74 -12.88
CA SER A 89 8.61 0.61 -12.37
C SER A 89 8.80 0.68 -10.86
N TRP A 90 8.42 -0.38 -10.12
CA TRP A 90 8.71 -0.50 -8.69
C TRP A 90 10.22 -0.42 -8.40
N LEU A 91 11.04 -1.16 -9.15
CA LEU A 91 12.50 -1.11 -9.01
C LEU A 91 13.08 0.29 -9.28
N ASN A 92 12.43 1.10 -10.11
CA ASN A 92 12.87 2.46 -10.43
C ASN A 92 12.48 3.48 -9.35
N TYR A 93 11.32 3.34 -8.72
CA TYR A 93 10.78 4.33 -7.78
C TYR A 93 10.99 3.99 -6.31
N ILE A 94 11.10 2.71 -5.94
CA ILE A 94 11.29 2.29 -4.56
C ILE A 94 12.76 2.44 -4.18
N VAL A 95 13.03 3.31 -3.21
CA VAL A 95 14.30 3.40 -2.51
C VAL A 95 14.27 2.49 -1.29
N GLU A 96 15.07 1.44 -1.34
CA GLU A 96 15.15 0.42 -0.30
C GLU A 96 15.37 1.00 1.11
N GLY A 97 14.57 0.53 2.07
CA GLY A 97 14.62 0.98 3.46
C GLY A 97 14.17 2.43 3.70
N ARG A 98 13.67 3.14 2.67
CA ARG A 98 13.36 4.58 2.78
C ARG A 98 11.97 4.96 2.34
N THR A 99 11.50 4.44 1.21
CA THR A 99 10.27 4.95 0.58
C THR A 99 9.26 3.84 0.34
N ILE A 100 7.98 4.23 0.39
CA ILE A 100 6.82 3.50 -0.11
C ILE A 100 6.45 2.23 0.64
N LEU A 101 7.36 1.33 0.99
CA LEU A 101 6.98 0.03 1.58
C LEU A 101 7.07 0.07 3.10
N TRP A 102 6.23 -0.74 3.75
CA TRP A 102 6.52 -1.21 5.09
C TRP A 102 7.67 -2.23 5.07
N TRP A 103 8.81 -1.87 5.66
CA TRP A 103 10.06 -2.64 5.58
C TRP A 103 10.12 -3.83 6.57
N GLY A 104 9.06 -4.63 6.66
CA GLY A 104 8.91 -5.72 7.66
C GLY A 104 9.75 -6.99 7.47
N GLY A 105 10.63 -7.01 6.47
CA GLY A 105 11.44 -8.17 6.07
C GLY A 105 10.77 -9.20 5.13
N LEU A 106 11.62 -10.06 4.58
CA LEU A 106 11.25 -11.19 3.72
C LEU A 106 10.40 -12.21 4.50
N GLY A 107 9.25 -12.60 3.95
CA GLY A 107 8.35 -13.57 4.57
C GLY A 107 7.31 -12.98 5.53
N ASN A 108 7.47 -11.71 5.94
CA ASN A 108 6.56 -11.04 6.89
C ASN A 108 5.72 -9.93 6.25
N SER A 109 6.28 -9.25 5.25
CA SER A 109 5.59 -8.22 4.47
C SER A 109 5.42 -8.71 3.05
N THR A 110 4.19 -8.66 2.54
CA THR A 110 3.87 -9.07 1.16
C THR A 110 4.65 -8.25 0.15
N GLU A 111 4.58 -6.93 0.28
CA GLU A 111 5.15 -6.01 -0.71
C GLU A 111 6.67 -5.97 -0.62
N HIS A 112 7.24 -5.99 0.58
CA HIS A 112 8.69 -6.06 0.76
C HIS A 112 9.25 -7.38 0.25
N THR A 113 8.55 -8.49 0.46
CA THR A 113 8.96 -9.79 -0.11
C THR A 113 8.93 -9.78 -1.63
N ALA A 114 7.87 -9.23 -2.22
CA ALA A 114 7.78 -9.08 -3.67
C ALA A 114 8.91 -8.19 -4.22
N TYR A 115 9.24 -7.09 -3.54
CA TYR A 115 10.32 -6.18 -3.92
C TYR A 115 11.71 -6.84 -3.85
N LEU A 116 12.04 -7.54 -2.75
CA LEU A 116 13.33 -8.22 -2.64
C LEU A 116 13.50 -9.28 -3.73
N ARG A 117 12.44 -10.01 -4.05
CA ARG A 117 12.46 -10.99 -5.15
C ARG A 117 12.59 -10.36 -6.52
N LEU A 118 11.96 -9.20 -6.75
CA LEU A 118 12.18 -8.40 -7.97
C LEU A 118 13.64 -8.00 -8.10
N LYS A 119 14.25 -7.51 -7.01
CA LYS A 119 15.69 -7.17 -6.98
C LYS A 119 16.58 -8.37 -7.27
N ASP A 120 16.19 -9.56 -6.79
CA ASP A 120 16.90 -10.82 -7.03
C ASP A 120 16.63 -11.43 -8.43
N GLY A 121 15.94 -10.69 -9.30
CA GLY A 121 15.74 -11.06 -10.70
C GLY A 121 14.51 -11.93 -10.98
N ILE A 122 13.63 -12.13 -9.99
CA ILE A 122 12.36 -12.83 -10.20
C ILE A 122 11.34 -11.81 -10.72
N PRO A 123 10.82 -11.93 -11.94
CA PRO A 123 9.92 -10.93 -12.50
C PRO A 123 8.54 -10.98 -11.85
N ALA A 124 7.83 -9.85 -11.88
CA ALA A 124 6.40 -9.85 -11.59
C ALA A 124 5.62 -10.57 -12.74
N PRO A 125 4.54 -11.30 -12.42
CA PRO A 125 3.89 -11.39 -11.11
C PRO A 125 4.51 -12.45 -10.19
N GLN A 126 5.47 -13.24 -10.65
CA GLN A 126 6.02 -14.39 -9.91
C GLN A 126 6.65 -13.97 -8.57
N SER A 127 7.32 -12.82 -8.52
CA SER A 127 7.92 -12.29 -7.29
C SER A 127 6.91 -12.15 -6.14
N GLY A 128 5.69 -11.71 -6.43
CA GLY A 128 4.60 -11.53 -5.47
C GLY A 128 3.56 -12.68 -5.45
N SER A 129 3.71 -13.72 -6.27
CA SER A 129 2.66 -14.71 -6.44
C SER A 129 2.52 -15.66 -5.24
N SER A 130 1.31 -16.18 -5.01
CA SER A 130 1.07 -17.24 -4.02
C SER A 130 1.79 -18.54 -4.36
N ALA A 131 2.03 -18.82 -5.66
CA ALA A 131 2.79 -19.99 -6.09
C ALA A 131 4.23 -20.00 -5.55
N LEU A 132 4.84 -18.82 -5.36
CA LEU A 132 6.20 -18.70 -4.83
C LEU A 132 6.24 -18.26 -3.36
N ASN A 133 5.24 -17.53 -2.87
CA ASN A 133 5.18 -17.00 -1.49
C ASN A 133 4.33 -17.83 -0.53
N GLY A 134 3.51 -18.73 -1.05
CA GLY A 134 2.38 -19.28 -0.32
C GLY A 134 1.20 -18.29 -0.25
N THR A 135 0.00 -18.84 -0.07
CA THR A 135 -1.25 -18.06 0.00
C THR A 135 -1.23 -17.07 1.15
N MET A 136 -0.75 -17.50 2.33
CA MET A 136 -0.75 -16.67 3.52
C MET A 136 -0.04 -15.35 3.26
N LEU A 137 1.16 -15.34 2.69
CA LEU A 137 1.93 -14.12 2.45
C LEU A 137 1.42 -13.33 1.24
N ALA A 138 0.99 -14.00 0.17
CA ALA A 138 0.54 -13.32 -1.04
C ALA A 138 -0.80 -12.58 -0.88
N GLU A 139 -1.62 -12.97 0.09
CA GLU A 139 -2.97 -12.42 0.31
C GLU A 139 -3.06 -11.51 1.55
N GLN A 140 -1.96 -11.27 2.27
CA GLN A 140 -1.97 -10.29 3.37
C GLN A 140 -2.17 -8.88 2.82
N ILE A 141 -2.81 -8.06 3.64
CA ILE A 141 -2.91 -6.62 3.40
C ILE A 141 -1.77 -5.97 4.17
N GLY A 142 -0.65 -5.72 3.48
CA GLY A 142 0.57 -5.12 4.04
C GLY A 142 1.43 -6.11 4.84
N ALA A 143 0.98 -6.48 6.04
CA ALA A 143 1.72 -7.25 7.03
C ALA A 143 0.85 -8.32 7.71
N GLN A 144 1.49 -9.22 8.46
CA GLN A 144 0.80 -10.01 9.48
C GLN A 144 0.36 -9.07 10.62
N ILE A 145 -0.88 -8.60 10.56
CA ILE A 145 -1.55 -7.77 11.58
C ILE A 145 -2.18 -8.67 12.65
#